data_AF-A0A530QN99-F1
#
_entry.id   AF-A0A530QN99-F1
#
_cell.length_a   1.000
_cell.length_b   1.000
_cell.length_c   1.000
_cell.angle_alpha   90.00
_cell.angle_beta   90.00
_cell.angle_gamma   90.00
#
_symmetry.space_group_name_H-M   'P 1'
#
loop_
_entity.id
_entity.type
_entity.pdbx_description
1 polymer ?
#
loop_
_entity_poly.entity_id
_entity_poly.type
_entity_poly.pdbx_seq_one_letter_code
_entity_poly.pdbx_strand_id
1 'polypeptide(L)'
;MITAAFILWGAAAPDSLASVTNATLAAIINGFGWGFVVSTAMFLVFAGFLAISRFGKIRLGADDEQPEFTTVSWVCMMFSVGMGIGLMFWGVAEPVFHFGAPPHGLAAPQSKEAALIAMEYAYFHWALHPWAIYAIVGLAIAYFTYRKGLPILISSAFTPLLGGAV
;
A
#
# COMPACT_ATOMS: atom_id res chain seq x y z
N MET A 1 -8.59 -5.02 22.95
CA MET A 1 -9.41 -4.06 23.73
C MET A 1 -9.93 -2.91 22.89
N ILE A 2 -9.08 -2.22 22.10
CA ILE A 2 -9.52 -1.12 21.21
C ILE A 2 -10.62 -1.58 20.23
N THR A 3 -10.44 -2.72 19.57
CA THR A 3 -11.43 -3.26 18.61
C THR A 3 -12.80 -3.49 19.23
N ALA A 4 -12.85 -4.08 20.44
CA ALA A 4 -14.10 -4.36 21.14
C ALA A 4 -14.82 -3.05 21.53
N ALA A 5 -14.07 -2.06 22.03
CA ALA A 5 -14.64 -0.75 22.35
C ALA A 5 -15.22 -0.05 21.11
N PHE A 6 -14.52 -0.12 19.98
CA PHE A 6 -15.00 0.45 18.71
C PHE A 6 -16.27 -0.23 18.21
N ILE A 7 -16.34 -1.58 18.28
CA ILE A 7 -17.54 -2.34 17.92
C ILE A 7 -18.72 -1.98 18.83
N LEU A 8 -18.49 -1.91 20.15
CA LEU A 8 -19.53 -1.53 21.11
C LEU A 8 -20.07 -0.12 20.86
N TRP A 9 -19.19 0.83 20.54
CA TRP A 9 -19.60 2.19 20.19
C TRP A 9 -20.44 2.23 18.91
N GLY A 10 -20.03 1.51 17.87
CA GLY A 10 -20.79 1.43 16.61
C GLY A 10 -22.16 0.76 16.79
N ALA A 11 -22.26 -0.24 17.67
CA ALA A 11 -23.53 -0.90 17.97
C ALA A 11 -24.47 -0.03 18.82
N ALA A 12 -23.93 0.73 19.78
CA ALA A 12 -24.72 1.53 20.71
C ALA A 12 -25.13 2.90 20.14
N ALA A 13 -24.29 3.52 19.30
CA ALA A 13 -24.50 4.87 18.78
C ALA A 13 -23.94 5.03 17.35
N PRO A 14 -24.57 4.42 16.34
CA PRO A 14 -24.07 4.43 14.96
C PRO A 14 -23.97 5.84 14.36
N ASP A 15 -24.93 6.72 14.62
CA ASP A 15 -24.92 8.11 14.10
C ASP A 15 -23.77 8.93 14.70
N SER A 16 -23.50 8.73 16.00
CA SER A 16 -22.35 9.35 16.67
C SER A 16 -21.03 8.86 16.06
N LEU A 17 -20.90 7.55 15.84
CA LEU A 17 -19.72 6.98 15.20
C LEU A 17 -19.52 7.54 13.79
N ALA A 18 -20.58 7.61 12.98
CA ALA A 18 -20.51 8.15 11.62
C ALA A 18 -20.12 9.63 11.61
N SER A 19 -20.70 10.45 12.49
CA SER A 19 -20.36 11.87 12.61
C SER A 19 -18.89 12.08 12.99
N VAL A 20 -18.43 11.37 14.03
CA VAL A 20 -17.05 11.52 14.54
C VAL A 20 -16.03 10.98 13.53
N THR A 21 -16.28 9.83 12.90
CA THR A 21 -15.35 9.28 11.90
C THR A 21 -15.26 10.15 10.66
N ASN A 22 -16.37 10.71 10.17
CA ASN A 22 -16.35 11.65 9.04
C ASN A 22 -15.63 12.96 9.38
N ALA A 23 -15.87 13.54 10.55
CA ALA A 23 -15.16 14.74 11.00
C ALA A 23 -13.65 14.48 11.14
N THR A 24 -13.27 13.32 11.69
CA THR A 24 -11.87 12.91 11.83
C THR A 24 -11.22 12.66 10.48
N LEU A 25 -11.89 11.97 9.57
CA LEU A 25 -11.42 11.74 8.20
C LEU A 25 -11.17 13.07 7.48
N ALA A 26 -12.12 14.00 7.54
CA ALA A 26 -11.97 15.31 6.93
C ALA A 26 -10.79 16.09 7.54
N ALA A 27 -10.62 16.05 8.87
CA ALA A 27 -9.50 16.69 9.54
C ALA A 27 -8.14 16.10 9.10
N ILE A 28 -8.04 14.77 8.98
CA ILE A 28 -6.82 14.09 8.50
C ILE A 28 -6.52 14.43 7.04
N ILE A 29 -7.53 14.39 6.16
CA ILE A 29 -7.33 14.72 4.74
C ILE A 29 -6.87 16.17 4.59
N ASN A 30 -7.52 17.11 5.27
CA ASN A 30 -7.21 18.54 5.16
C ASN A 30 -5.85 18.90 5.78
N GLY A 31 -5.47 18.27 6.90
CA GLY A 31 -4.20 18.56 7.59
C GLY A 31 -3.01 17.75 7.08
N PHE A 32 -3.22 16.48 6.77
CA PHE A 32 -2.14 15.50 6.53
C PHE A 32 -2.21 14.83 5.14
N GLY A 33 -3.19 15.18 4.30
CA GLY A 33 -3.35 14.59 2.96
C GLY A 33 -2.12 14.74 2.07
N TRP A 34 -1.44 15.88 2.13
CA TRP A 34 -0.16 16.10 1.41
C TRP A 34 0.93 15.12 1.86
N GLY A 35 0.95 14.74 3.14
CA GLY A 35 1.89 13.76 3.69
C GLY A 35 1.68 12.37 3.10
N PHE A 36 0.43 11.96 2.85
CA PHE A 36 0.13 10.70 2.17
C PHE A 36 0.65 10.70 0.73
N VAL A 37 0.45 11.80 -0.01
CA VAL A 37 0.92 11.93 -1.40
C VAL A 37 2.45 11.87 -1.46
N VAL A 38 3.14 12.67 -0.63
CA VAL A 38 4.61 12.73 -0.61
C VAL A 38 5.21 11.41 -0.16
N SER A 39 4.67 10.78 0.88
CA SER A 39 5.18 9.49 1.37
C SER A 39 5.01 8.39 0.33
N THR A 40 3.86 8.31 -0.34
CA THR A 40 3.59 7.32 -1.39
C THR A 40 4.55 7.48 -2.58
N ALA A 41 4.78 8.73 -3.03
CA ALA A 41 5.77 9.01 -4.05
C ALA A 41 7.20 8.66 -3.60
N MET A 42 7.55 8.97 -2.35
CA MET A 42 8.85 8.64 -1.76
C MET A 42 9.09 7.13 -1.72
N PHE A 43 8.10 6.33 -1.31
CA PHE A 43 8.23 4.87 -1.31
C PHE A 43 8.50 4.31 -2.71
N LEU A 44 7.84 4.84 -3.75
CA LEU A 44 8.07 4.43 -5.13
C LEU A 44 9.50 4.74 -5.59
N VAL A 45 9.96 5.97 -5.37
CA VAL A 45 11.32 6.38 -5.72
C VAL A 45 12.35 5.56 -4.93
N PHE A 46 12.11 5.33 -3.64
CA PHE A 46 13.01 4.58 -2.77
C PHE A 46 13.09 3.10 -3.17
N ALA A 47 11.96 2.46 -3.51
CA ALA A 47 11.93 1.10 -4.02
C ALA A 47 12.72 0.98 -5.33
N GLY A 48 12.52 1.92 -6.26
CA GLY A 48 13.30 1.99 -7.51
C GLY A 48 14.79 2.18 -7.25
N PHE A 49 15.17 3.06 -6.33
CA PHE A 49 16.56 3.26 -5.91
C PHE A 49 17.17 1.97 -5.36
N LEU A 50 16.49 1.27 -4.45
CA LEU A 50 17.00 0.02 -3.89
C LEU A 50 17.18 -1.05 -4.96
N ALA A 51 16.22 -1.20 -5.87
CA ALA A 51 16.26 -2.18 -6.96
C ALA A 51 17.43 -1.94 -7.93
N ILE A 52 17.72 -0.68 -8.29
CA ILE A 52 18.76 -0.33 -9.28
C ILE A 52 20.15 -0.20 -8.62
N SER A 53 20.21 0.17 -7.35
CA SER A 53 21.47 0.37 -6.62
C SER A 53 22.18 -0.94 -6.30
N ARG A 54 23.38 -0.83 -5.72
CA ARG A 54 24.13 -1.98 -5.19
C ARG A 54 23.36 -2.81 -4.16
N PHE A 55 22.36 -2.23 -3.49
CA PHE A 55 21.59 -2.92 -2.46
C PHE A 55 20.66 -3.99 -3.04
N GLY A 56 20.18 -3.83 -4.27
CA GLY A 56 19.37 -4.83 -4.97
C GLY A 56 20.09 -6.14 -5.26
N LYS A 57 21.43 -6.18 -5.11
CA LYS A 57 22.24 -7.40 -5.26
C LYS A 57 22.33 -8.24 -3.99
N ILE A 58 21.85 -7.72 -2.85
CA ILE A 58 21.91 -8.42 -1.57
C ILE A 58 20.84 -9.52 -1.58
N ARG A 59 21.28 -10.75 -1.29
CA ARG A 59 20.36 -11.89 -1.12
C ARG A 59 19.64 -11.78 0.22
N LEU A 60 18.33 -12.03 0.21
CA LEU A 60 17.48 -12.07 1.41
C LEU A 60 17.57 -13.44 2.07
N GLY A 61 18.71 -13.72 2.67
CA GLY A 61 19.09 -15.02 3.23
C GLY A 61 20.61 -15.09 3.41
N ALA A 62 21.16 -16.29 3.59
CA ALA A 62 22.61 -16.50 3.57
C ALA A 62 23.19 -16.24 2.16
N ASP A 63 24.51 -16.04 2.08
CA ASP A 63 25.17 -15.70 0.80
C ASP A 63 25.13 -16.85 -0.23
N ASP A 64 25.08 -18.09 0.26
CA ASP A 64 25.01 -19.33 -0.51
C ASP A 64 23.58 -19.87 -0.67
N GLU A 65 22.60 -19.24 -0.02
CA GLU A 65 21.20 -19.67 -0.05
C GLU A 65 20.59 -19.47 -1.44
N GLN A 66 19.76 -20.43 -1.84
CA GLN A 66 19.04 -20.45 -3.12
C GLN A 66 17.54 -20.21 -2.88
N PRO A 67 16.81 -19.65 -3.85
CA PRO A 67 15.37 -19.47 -3.73
C PRO A 67 14.65 -20.80 -3.47
N GLU A 68 13.80 -20.84 -2.46
CA GLU A 68 12.97 -22.02 -2.12
C GLU A 68 11.95 -22.34 -3.23
N PHE A 69 11.45 -21.29 -3.89
CA PHE A 69 10.46 -21.40 -4.96
C PHE A 69 11.06 -21.02 -6.31
N THR A 70 10.60 -21.69 -7.38
CA THR A 70 10.93 -21.27 -8.75
C THR A 70 10.36 -19.88 -9.03
N THR A 71 11.01 -19.13 -9.92
CA THR A 71 10.60 -17.76 -10.27
C THR A 71 9.14 -17.69 -10.71
N VAL A 72 8.68 -18.69 -11.48
CA VAL A 72 7.27 -18.77 -11.94
C VAL A 72 6.33 -18.98 -10.76
N SER A 73 6.65 -19.92 -9.85
CA SER A 73 5.84 -20.15 -8.66
C SER A 73 5.76 -18.91 -7.77
N TRP A 74 6.90 -18.23 -7.57
CA TRP A 74 6.97 -16.99 -6.80
C TRP A 74 6.09 -15.86 -7.38
N VAL A 75 6.14 -15.64 -8.70
CA VAL A 75 5.27 -14.65 -9.36
C VAL A 75 3.79 -15.02 -9.20
N CYS A 76 3.43 -16.31 -9.37
CA CYS A 76 2.06 -16.77 -9.18
C CYS A 76 1.56 -16.54 -7.74
N MET A 77 2.41 -16.75 -6.74
CA MET A 77 2.06 -16.48 -5.33
C MET A 77 1.77 -14.99 -5.09
N MET A 78 2.53 -14.08 -5.71
CA MET A 78 2.27 -12.64 -5.60
C MET A 78 0.90 -12.25 -6.15
N PHE A 79 0.50 -12.79 -7.31
CA PHE A 79 -0.82 -12.54 -7.89
C PHE A 79 -1.96 -13.13 -7.04
N SER A 80 -1.71 -14.29 -6.42
CA SER A 80 -2.70 -14.97 -5.57
C SER A 80 -2.99 -14.19 -4.28
N VAL A 81 -2.00 -13.47 -3.75
CA VAL A 81 -2.14 -12.64 -2.53
C VAL A 81 -2.62 -11.21 -2.83
N GLY A 82 -2.14 -10.59 -3.91
CA GLY A 82 -2.30 -9.14 -4.13
C GLY A 82 -3.60 -8.72 -4.81
N MET A 83 -4.24 -9.61 -5.57
CA MET A 83 -5.42 -9.28 -6.38
C MET A 83 -6.72 -9.63 -5.62
N GLY A 84 -6.95 -8.97 -4.49
CA GLY A 84 -8.08 -9.28 -3.59
C GLY A 84 -9.44 -8.71 -4.04
N ILE A 85 -10.34 -8.55 -3.05
CA ILE A 85 -11.68 -7.95 -3.20
C ILE A 85 -11.61 -6.52 -3.77
N GLY A 86 -10.52 -5.79 -3.50
CA GLY A 86 -10.31 -4.42 -3.96
C GLY A 86 -10.45 -4.29 -5.48
N LEU A 87 -9.79 -5.15 -6.26
CA LEU A 87 -9.89 -5.12 -7.72
C LEU A 87 -11.22 -5.65 -8.23
N MET A 88 -11.84 -6.61 -7.54
CA MET A 88 -13.17 -7.10 -7.90
C MET A 88 -14.24 -6.01 -7.77
N PHE A 89 -14.08 -5.11 -6.79
CA PHE A 89 -15.02 -4.01 -6.57
C PHE A 89 -14.62 -2.76 -7.37
N TRP A 90 -13.41 -2.24 -7.11
CA TRP A 90 -12.96 -0.96 -7.66
C TRP A 90 -12.38 -1.06 -9.07
N GLY A 91 -11.97 -2.25 -9.53
CA GLY A 91 -11.41 -2.43 -10.87
C GLY A 91 -12.37 -2.02 -11.99
N VAL A 92 -13.68 -2.15 -11.76
CA VAL A 92 -14.72 -1.63 -12.68
C VAL A 92 -15.33 -0.34 -12.14
N ALA A 93 -15.60 -0.26 -10.84
CA ALA A 93 -16.33 0.88 -10.27
C ALA A 93 -15.56 2.20 -10.40
N GLU A 94 -14.24 2.20 -10.18
CA GLU A 94 -13.45 3.43 -10.20
C GLU A 94 -13.32 4.05 -11.61
N PRO A 95 -12.94 3.30 -12.68
CA PRO A 95 -12.95 3.86 -14.03
C PRO A 95 -14.32 4.36 -14.47
N VAL A 96 -15.39 3.62 -14.16
CA VAL A 96 -16.76 4.02 -14.50
C VAL A 96 -17.17 5.29 -13.75
N PHE A 97 -16.81 5.39 -12.47
CA PHE A 97 -17.06 6.57 -11.67
C PHE A 97 -16.31 7.79 -12.24
N HIS A 98 -15.02 7.66 -12.53
CA HIS A 98 -14.22 8.75 -13.09
C HIS A 98 -14.60 9.11 -14.53
N PHE A 99 -15.15 8.19 -15.30
CA PHE A 99 -15.70 8.49 -16.62
C PHE A 99 -16.94 9.40 -16.54
N GLY A 100 -17.82 9.15 -15.56
CA GLY A 100 -19.00 9.98 -15.31
C GLY A 100 -18.70 11.28 -14.56
N ALA A 101 -17.67 11.28 -13.71
CA ALA A 101 -17.22 12.44 -12.95
C ALA A 101 -15.69 12.54 -12.99
N PRO A 102 -15.11 13.11 -14.07
CA PRO A 102 -13.67 13.22 -14.24
C PRO A 102 -13.01 13.94 -13.05
N PRO A 103 -11.93 13.38 -12.47
CA PRO A 103 -11.19 14.01 -11.38
C PRO A 103 -10.86 15.47 -11.70
N HIS A 104 -11.06 16.35 -10.72
CA HIS A 104 -10.81 17.81 -10.82
C HIS A 104 -11.49 18.51 -12.01
N GLY A 105 -12.50 17.90 -12.65
CA GLY A 105 -13.15 18.46 -13.83
C GLY A 105 -12.22 18.55 -15.04
N LEU A 106 -11.22 17.68 -15.14
CA LEU A 106 -10.19 17.71 -16.19
C LEU A 106 -10.73 17.43 -17.61
N ALA A 107 -11.94 16.87 -17.73
CA ALA A 107 -12.61 16.62 -19.00
C ALA A 107 -14.14 16.70 -18.86
N ALA A 108 -14.83 16.81 -20.00
CA ALA A 108 -16.29 16.69 -20.04
C ALA A 108 -16.70 15.25 -19.67
N PRO A 109 -17.69 15.05 -18.78
CA PRO A 109 -18.23 13.74 -18.47
C PRO A 109 -18.56 12.92 -19.71
N GLN A 110 -18.28 11.62 -19.67
CA GLN A 110 -18.60 10.65 -20.73
C GLN A 110 -17.93 10.92 -22.10
N SER A 111 -16.94 11.81 -22.15
CA SER A 111 -16.13 12.07 -23.35
C SER A 111 -15.02 11.04 -23.54
N LYS A 112 -14.42 11.00 -24.73
CA LYS A 112 -13.26 10.15 -24.99
C LYS A 112 -12.09 10.50 -24.07
N GLU A 113 -11.90 11.79 -23.81
CA GLU A 113 -10.87 12.33 -22.92
C GLU A 113 -11.11 11.88 -21.48
N ALA A 114 -12.36 11.92 -21.00
CA ALA A 114 -12.73 11.41 -19.69
C ALA A 114 -12.42 9.91 -19.54
N ALA A 115 -12.61 9.11 -20.59
CA ALA A 115 -12.28 7.68 -20.55
C ALA A 115 -10.78 7.43 -20.37
N LEU A 116 -9.93 8.25 -21.01
CA LEU A 116 -8.48 8.15 -20.84
C LEU A 116 -8.05 8.54 -19.43
N ILE A 117 -8.53 9.69 -18.93
CA ILE A 117 -8.22 10.18 -17.57
C ILE A 117 -8.70 9.18 -16.52
N ALA A 118 -9.89 8.60 -16.69
CA ALA A 118 -10.41 7.59 -15.77
C ALA A 118 -9.47 6.37 -15.65
N MET A 119 -8.94 5.89 -16.77
CA MET A 119 -7.97 4.80 -16.78
C MET A 119 -6.61 5.21 -16.21
N GLU A 120 -6.15 6.44 -16.47
CA GLU A 120 -4.91 6.98 -15.90
C GLU A 120 -4.96 6.98 -14.36
N TYR A 121 -6.07 7.44 -13.76
CA TYR A 121 -6.26 7.44 -12.31
C TYR A 121 -6.35 6.01 -11.75
N ALA A 122 -7.10 5.13 -12.42
CA ALA A 122 -7.16 3.73 -12.00
C ALA A 122 -5.77 3.06 -12.02
N TYR A 123 -4.95 3.29 -13.05
CA TYR A 123 -3.58 2.81 -13.06
C TYR A 123 -2.74 3.47 -11.98
N PHE A 124 -2.89 4.77 -11.75
CA PHE A 124 -2.16 5.48 -10.71
C PHE A 124 -2.41 4.88 -9.31
N HIS A 125 -3.67 4.54 -9.01
CA HIS A 125 -4.07 3.97 -7.72
C HIS A 125 -3.74 2.47 -7.57
N TRP A 126 -3.76 1.68 -8.65
CA TRP A 126 -3.65 0.21 -8.55
C TRP A 126 -2.35 -0.38 -9.11
N ALA A 127 -1.51 0.42 -9.77
CA ALA A 127 -0.20 -0.01 -10.25
C ALA A 127 0.91 0.34 -9.24
N LEU A 128 1.99 0.98 -9.66
CA LEU A 128 3.26 0.96 -8.94
C LEU A 128 3.24 1.52 -7.50
N HIS A 129 2.40 2.53 -7.21
CA HIS A 129 2.39 3.21 -5.91
C HIS A 129 2.08 2.28 -4.72
N PRO A 130 0.94 1.57 -4.64
CA PRO A 130 0.68 0.63 -3.55
C PRO A 130 1.70 -0.52 -3.50
N TRP A 131 2.11 -1.04 -4.66
CA TRP A 131 3.09 -2.13 -4.71
C TRP A 131 4.46 -1.72 -4.18
N ALA A 132 4.88 -0.47 -4.37
CA ALA A 132 6.12 0.04 -3.80
C ALA A 132 6.07 0.07 -2.26
N ILE A 133 4.93 0.45 -1.67
CA ILE A 133 4.75 0.43 -0.21
C ILE A 133 4.90 -1.01 0.31
N TYR A 134 4.23 -1.98 -0.33
CA TYR A 134 4.35 -3.39 0.03
C TYR A 134 5.77 -3.91 -0.14
N ALA A 135 6.45 -3.53 -1.23
CA ALA A 135 7.82 -3.93 -1.49
C ALA A 135 8.77 -3.43 -0.40
N ILE A 136 8.66 -2.17 0.03
CA ILE A 136 9.52 -1.62 1.09
C ILE A 136 9.26 -2.28 2.44
N VAL A 137 8.01 -2.46 2.84
CA VAL A 137 7.67 -3.12 4.11
C VAL A 137 8.08 -4.60 4.07
N GLY A 138 7.77 -5.30 2.98
CA GLY A 138 8.16 -6.69 2.77
C GLY A 138 9.67 -6.88 2.76
N LEU A 139 10.41 -5.98 2.11
CA LEU A 139 11.88 -5.98 2.10
C LEU A 139 12.46 -5.75 3.49
N ALA A 140 11.89 -4.82 4.26
CA ALA A 140 12.34 -4.58 5.63
C ALA A 140 12.19 -5.86 6.47
N ILE A 141 11.01 -6.46 6.50
CA ILE A 141 10.76 -7.70 7.24
C ILE A 141 11.68 -8.81 6.74
N ALA A 142 11.74 -9.04 5.43
CA ALA A 142 12.54 -10.11 4.85
C ALA A 142 14.04 -9.95 5.15
N TYR A 143 14.57 -8.72 5.08
CA TYR A 143 15.97 -8.45 5.41
C TYR A 143 16.26 -8.74 6.89
N PHE A 144 15.46 -8.23 7.81
CA PHE A 144 15.73 -8.43 9.23
C PHE A 144 15.47 -9.87 9.68
N THR A 145 14.48 -10.53 9.11
CA THR A 145 14.20 -11.94 9.43
C THR A 145 15.21 -12.89 8.78
N TYR A 146 15.32 -12.88 7.45
CA TYR A 146 16.13 -13.89 6.74
C TYR A 146 17.62 -13.54 6.69
N ARG A 147 17.99 -12.26 6.57
CA ARG A 147 19.40 -11.86 6.50
C ARG A 147 20.02 -11.57 7.87
N LYS A 148 19.24 -11.09 8.85
CA LYS A 148 19.72 -10.75 10.21
C LYS A 148 19.28 -11.74 11.30
N GLY A 149 18.45 -12.73 10.97
CA GLY A 149 18.02 -13.75 11.94
C GLY A 149 17.12 -13.22 13.06
N LEU A 150 16.45 -12.09 12.86
CA LEU A 150 15.55 -11.50 13.85
C LEU A 150 14.14 -12.10 13.74
N PRO A 151 13.32 -12.03 14.81
CA PRO A 151 11.93 -12.46 14.77
C PRO A 151 11.13 -11.75 13.66
N ILE A 152 10.09 -12.41 13.14
CA ILE A 152 9.18 -11.87 12.12
C ILE A 152 8.20 -10.85 12.71
N LEU A 153 8.76 -9.75 13.20
CA LEU A 153 8.04 -8.64 13.83
C LEU A 153 8.33 -7.34 13.07
N ILE A 154 7.34 -6.45 13.02
CA ILE A 154 7.55 -5.10 12.46
C ILE A 154 8.60 -4.35 13.29
N SER A 155 8.65 -4.56 14.61
CA SER A 155 9.64 -3.95 15.51
C SER A 155 11.08 -4.33 15.14
N SER A 156 11.31 -5.54 14.63
CA SER A 156 12.64 -6.00 14.18
C SER A 156 13.24 -5.11 13.09
N ALA A 157 12.40 -4.49 12.26
CA ALA A 157 12.87 -3.56 11.23
C ALA A 157 13.45 -2.26 11.81
N PHE A 158 13.13 -1.93 13.05
CA PHE A 158 13.56 -0.71 13.73
C PHE A 158 14.73 -0.93 14.69
N THR A 159 15.20 -2.17 14.89
CA THR A 159 16.35 -2.49 15.75
C THR A 159 17.59 -1.61 15.48
N PRO A 160 17.96 -1.27 14.23
CA PRO A 160 19.12 -0.39 13.98
C PRO A 160 18.91 1.07 14.45
N LEU A 161 17.67 1.53 14.57
CA LEU A 161 17.33 2.89 14.96
C LEU A 161 17.07 3.01 16.46
N LEU A 162 16.40 2.02 17.05
CA LEU A 162 15.92 2.05 18.43
C LEU A 162 16.84 1.32 19.42
N GLY A 163 17.80 0.53 18.93
CA GLY A 163 18.59 -0.38 19.77
C GLY A 163 17.93 -1.77 19.90
N GLY A 164 18.50 -2.63 20.77
CA GLY A 164 18.26 -4.07 20.88
C GLY A 164 16.81 -4.56 20.76
N ALA A 165 16.66 -5.84 20.39
CA ALA A 165 15.38 -6.48 20.09
C ALA A 165 14.36 -6.30 21.24
N VAL A 166 13.26 -5.59 20.94
CA VAL A 166 12.02 -5.62 21.72
C VAL A 166 11.17 -6.78 21.20
#